data_AF-A0A2G1YRA0-F1
#
_entry.id   AF-A0A2G1YRA0-F1
#
_cell.length_a   1.000
_cell.length_b   1.000
_cell.length_c   1.000
_cell.angle_alpha   90.00
_cell.angle_beta   90.00
_cell.angle_gamma   90.00
#
_symmetry.space_group_name_H-M   'P 1'
#
loop_
_entity.id
_entity.type
_entity.pdbx_description
1 polymer ?
#
loop_
_entity_poly.entity_id
_entity_poly.type
_entity_poly.pdbx_seq_one_letter_code
_entity_poly.pdbx_strand_id
1 'polypeptide(L)' 'MNEKVESITFDIPVELSKELDTLSVEIGKDKQKMLTEALDMYLAYQELSLQQKPMEDESNKPLSADEFFDDLDI' A
#
# COMPACT_ATOMS: atom_id res chain seq x y z
N MET A 1 -9.88 19.45 17.80
CA MET A 1 -10.07 19.11 16.39
C MET A 1 -10.64 17.70 16.37
N ASN A 2 -11.89 17.52 15.89
CA ASN A 2 -12.45 16.18 15.73
C ASN A 2 -11.96 15.66 14.38
N GLU A 3 -10.93 14.81 14.39
CA GLU A 3 -10.52 14.07 13.21
C GLU A 3 -11.71 13.24 12.72
N LYS A 4 -12.16 13.47 11.49
CA LYS A 4 -13.21 12.66 10.87
C LYS A 4 -12.60 11.29 10.61
N VAL A 5 -13.01 10.29 11.39
CA VAL A 5 -12.71 8.89 11.09
C VAL A 5 -13.59 8.49 9.91
N GLU A 6 -12.99 8.29 8.73
CA GLU A 6 -13.69 7.72 7.59
C GLU A 6 -13.94 6.23 7.85
N SER A 7 -15.21 5.88 8.02
CA SER A 7 -15.66 4.50 8.17
C SER A 7 -15.59 3.79 6.83
N ILE A 8 -14.70 2.81 6.70
CA ILE A 8 -14.58 1.97 5.50
C ILE A 8 -15.31 0.64 5.77
N THR A 9 -16.14 0.23 4.83
CA THR A 9 -16.81 -1.08 4.82
C THR A 9 -16.32 -1.88 3.63
N PHE A 10 -16.02 -3.16 3.85
CA PHE A 10 -15.56 -4.08 2.82
C PHE A 10 -16.07 -5.49 3.13
N ASP A 11 -16.25 -6.28 2.09
CA ASP A 11 -16.64 -7.67 2.21
C ASP A 11 -15.39 -8.56 2.27
N ILE A 12 -15.40 -9.53 3.19
CA ILE A 12 -14.38 -10.57 3.26
C ILE A 12 -15.01 -11.96 3.11
N PRO A 13 -14.29 -12.93 2.53
CA PRO A 13 -14.72 -14.31 2.51
C PRO A 13 -15.03 -14.83 3.92
N VAL A 14 -16.08 -15.64 4.05
CA VAL A 14 -16.57 -16.14 5.33
C VAL A 14 -15.51 -17.00 6.04
N GLU A 15 -14.78 -17.80 5.27
CA GLU A 15 -13.69 -18.65 5.74
C GLU A 15 -12.58 -17.80 6.38
N LEU A 16 -12.17 -16.74 5.69
CA LEU A 16 -11.15 -15.80 6.17
C LEU A 16 -11.61 -15.09 7.45
N SER A 17 -12.89 -14.72 7.55
CA SER A 17 -13.42 -14.14 8.79
C SER A 17 -13.30 -15.10 9.97
N LYS A 18 -13.56 -16.40 9.79
CA LYS A 18 -13.48 -17.40 10.86
C LYS A 18 -12.04 -17.66 11.29
N GLU A 19 -11.12 -17.72 10.33
CA GLU A 19 -9.69 -17.84 10.62
C GLU A 19 -9.20 -16.62 11.41
N LEU A 20 -9.65 -15.43 11.03
CA LEU A 20 -9.31 -14.19 11.72
C LEU A 20 -9.88 -14.13 13.14
N ASP A 21 -11.11 -14.64 13.36
CA ASP A 21 -11.69 -14.76 14.70
C ASP A 21 -10.88 -15.73 15.58
N THR A 22 -10.41 -16.84 15.01
CA THR A 22 -9.55 -17.81 15.71
C THR A 22 -8.21 -17.19 16.09
N LEU A 23 -7.58 -16.52 15.12
CA LEU A 23 -6.28 -15.87 15.30
C LEU A 23 -6.34 -14.72 16.31
N SER A 24 -7.45 -13.98 16.34
CA SER A 24 -7.70 -12.90 17.30
C SER A 24 -7.67 -13.42 18.74
N VAL A 25 -8.24 -14.60 18.99
CA VAL A 25 -8.22 -15.27 20.30
C VAL A 25 -6.82 -15.79 20.63
N GLU A 26 -6.15 -16.45 19.69
CA GLU A 26 -4.82 -17.02 19.91
C GLU A 26 -3.76 -15.97 20.26
N ILE A 27 -3.79 -14.82 19.57
CA ILE A 27 -2.82 -13.74 19.74
C ILE A 27 -3.29 -12.73 20.82
N GLY A 28 -4.55 -12.81 21.26
CA GLY A 28 -5.13 -11.88 22.23
C GLY A 28 -5.22 -10.44 21.70
N LYS A 29 -5.45 -10.29 20.39
CA LYS A 29 -5.46 -9.00 19.70
C LYS A 29 -6.81 -8.74 19.05
N ASP A 30 -7.28 -7.51 19.12
CA ASP A 30 -8.54 -7.09 18.51
C ASP A 30 -8.51 -7.24 16.98
N LYS A 31 -9.58 -7.84 16.44
CA LYS A 31 -9.74 -8.12 15.01
C LYS A 31 -9.70 -6.87 14.13
N GLN A 32 -10.32 -5.77 14.58
CA GLN A 32 -10.31 -4.53 13.82
C GLN A 32 -8.89 -3.97 13.73
N LYS A 33 -8.16 -3.99 14.85
CA LYS A 33 -6.75 -3.58 14.88
C LYS A 33 -5.87 -4.43 13.96
N MET A 34 -6.10 -5.74 13.92
CA MET A 34 -5.38 -6.66 13.03
C MET A 34 -5.64 -6.33 11.55
N LEU A 35 -6.90 -6.06 11.18
CA LEU A 35 -7.27 -5.69 9.81
C LEU A 35 -6.64 -4.36 9.40
N THR A 36 -6.69 -3.34 10.27
CA THR A 36 -6.08 -2.04 9.99
C THR A 36 -4.59 -2.18 9.73
N GLU A 37 -3.85 -2.87 10.60
CA GLU A 37 -2.40 -3.06 10.42
C GLU A 37 -2.07 -3.86 9.15
N ALA A 38 -2.86 -4.89 8.83
CA ALA A 38 -2.67 -5.67 7.61
C ALA A 38 -2.90 -4.82 6.34
N LEU A 39 -3.92 -3.95 6.35
CA LEU A 39 -4.19 -3.03 5.26
C LEU A 39 -3.08 -1.98 5.12
N ASP A 40 -2.59 -1.42 6.22
CA ASP A 40 -1.49 -0.45 6.21
C ASP A 40 -0.22 -1.09 5.63
N MET A 41 0.11 -2.32 6.05
CA MET A 41 1.23 -3.09 5.50
C MET A 41 1.06 -3.36 4.00
N TYR A 42 -0.16 -3.70 3.57
CA TYR A 42 -0.45 -3.92 2.16
C TYR A 42 -0.30 -2.65 1.32
N LEU A 43 -0.78 -1.50 1.81
CA LEU A 43 -0.63 -0.21 1.13
C LEU A 43 0.84 0.19 1.02
N ALA A 44 1.61 0.04 2.11
CA ALA A 44 3.05 0.29 2.08
C ALA A 44 3.78 -0.62 1.08
N TYR A 45 3.40 -1.91 1.02
CA TYR A 45 3.95 -2.83 0.04
C TYR A 45 3.61 -2.44 -1.41
N GLN A 46 2.37 -2.00 -1.66
CA GLN A 46 1.95 -1.51 -2.98
C GLN A 46 2.74 -0.27 -3.38
N GLU A 47 2.95 0.67 -2.47
CA GLU A 47 3.76 1.87 -2.72
C GLU A 47 5.20 1.50 -3.10
N LEU A 48 5.84 0.61 -2.33
CA LEU A 48 7.18 0.10 -2.65
C LEU A 48 7.21 -0.62 -4.00
N SER A 49 6.18 -1.40 -4.31
CA SER A 49 6.08 -2.13 -5.58
C SER A 49 5.91 -1.18 -6.78
N LEU A 50 5.21 -0.06 -6.61
CA LEU A 50 5.09 0.99 -7.63
C LEU A 50 6.42 1.71 -7.86
N GLN A 51 7.20 1.95 -6.81
CA GLN A 51 8.55 2.52 -6.92
C GLN A 51 9.54 1.56 -7.58
N GLN A 52 9.32 0.25 -7.44
CA GLN A 52 10.17 -0.81 -8.01
C GLN A 52 9.71 -1.29 -9.39
N LYS A 53 8.55 -0.87 -9.90
CA LYS A 53 8.22 -1.11 -11.30
C LYS A 53 9.39 -0.55 -12.11
N PRO A 54 10.08 -1.38 -12.90
CA PRO A 54 11.11 -0.84 -13.76
C PRO A 54 10.42 0.20 -14.62
N MET A 55 11.13 1.27 -14.93
CA MET A 55 10.76 2.13 -16.04
C MET A 55 10.88 1.29 -17.33
N GLU A 56 9.99 0.30 -17.52
CA GLU A 56 9.80 -0.48 -18.74
C GLU A 56 9.03 0.36 -19.76
N ASP A 57 9.31 1.65 -19.79
CA ASP A 57 9.06 2.43 -20.97
C ASP A 57 10.33 2.31 -21.81
N GLU A 58 10.23 1.77 -23.03
CA GLU A 58 11.35 1.73 -23.96
C GLU A 58 11.86 3.15 -24.31
N SER A 59 11.11 4.19 -23.95
CA SER A 59 11.52 5.60 -23.99
C SER A 59 12.56 5.97 -22.91
N ASN A 60 12.73 5.15 -21.87
CA ASN A 60 13.53 5.44 -20.70
C ASN A 60 15.03 5.18 -20.93
N LYS A 61 15.56 5.78 -21.99
CA LYS A 61 17.01 5.91 -22.18
C LYS A 61 17.59 6.75 -21.05
N PRO A 62 18.77 6.39 -20.52
CA PRO A 62 19.51 7.31 -19.67
C PRO A 62 19.77 8.60 -20.43
N LEU A 63 19.19 9.70 -19.96
CA LEU A 63 19.47 11.05 -20.45
C LEU A 63 20.87 11.48 -19.97
N SER A 64 21.60 12.15 -20.84
CA SER A 64 22.79 12.90 -20.42
C SER A 64 22.39 14.09 -19.53
N ALA A 65 23.35 14.59 -18.73
CA ALA A 65 23.09 15.77 -17.89
C ALA A 65 22.66 16.97 -18.74
N ASP A 66 23.25 17.13 -19.93
CA ASP A 66 22.95 18.23 -20.85
C ASP A 66 21.49 18.12 -21.37
N GLU A 67 21.06 16.93 -21.80
CA GLU A 67 19.66 16.68 -22.23
C GLU A 67 18.65 16.91 -21.09
N PHE A 68 19.02 16.59 -19.85
CA PHE A 68 18.16 16.81 -18.69
C PHE A 68 17.94 18.30 -18.37
N PHE A 69 18.98 19.12 -18.46
CA PHE A 69 18.85 20.56 -18.19
C PHE A 69 18.18 21.31 -19.34
N ASP A 70 18.44 20.90 -20.59
CA ASP A 70 17.74 21.42 -21.77
C ASP A 70 16.21 21.17 -21.69
N ASP A 71 15.78 19.98 -21.25
CA ASP A 71 14.35 19.64 -21.08
C ASP A 71 13.68 20.43 -19.93
N LEU A 72 14.46 20.86 -18.94
CA LEU A 72 13.98 21.64 -17.81
C LEU A 72 14.00 23.16 -18.06
N ASP A 73 14.51 23.60 -19.23
CA ASP A 73 14.64 25.00 -19.63
C ASP A 73 15.40 25.85 -18.58
N ILE A 74 16.47 25.27 -18.01
CA ILE A 74 17.33 25.86 -16.94
C ILE A 74 18.82 25.79 -17.25
#